data_AF-A0A0H5CJ06-F1
#
_entry.id   AF-A0A0H5CJ06-F1
#
_cell.length_a   1.000
_cell.length_b   1.000
_cell.length_c   1.000
_cell.angle_alpha   90.00
_cell.angle_beta   90.00
_cell.angle_gamma   90.00
#
_symmetry.space_group_name_H-M   'P 1'
#
loop_
_entity.id
_entity.type
_entity.pdbx_description
1 polymer ?
#
loop_
_entity_poly.entity_id
_entity_poly.type
_entity_poly.pdbx_seq_one_letter_code
_entity_poly.pdbx_strand_id
1 'polypeptide(L)'
;MRLDTPFPPHPTDPDTVVPDGLSTGGTVRAFVSGWFRAADTGAWLAVVNYSIGHADEWKARVMVVDQLVPGHAVTRRDDSRPL
;
A
#
# COMPACT_ATOMS: atom_id res chain seq x y z
N MET A 1 -1.71 -0.82 4.69
CA MET A 1 -1.68 0.63 4.35
C MET A 1 -2.75 0.88 3.30
N ARG A 2 -3.53 1.97 3.40
CA ARG A 2 -4.60 2.34 2.47
C ARG A 2 -4.06 3.33 1.41
N LEU A 3 -4.18 3.01 0.13
CA LEU A 3 -3.56 3.70 -1.03
C LEU A 3 -4.56 4.53 -1.87
N ASP A 4 -5.81 4.64 -1.42
CA ASP A 4 -6.96 5.10 -2.21
C ASP A 4 -7.00 6.62 -2.50
N THR A 5 -5.92 7.37 -2.28
CA THR A 5 -5.99 8.85 -2.17
C THR A 5 -5.12 9.60 -3.18
N PRO A 6 -5.16 9.27 -4.48
CA PRO A 6 -5.26 10.38 -5.44
C PRO A 6 -6.23 10.20 -6.62
N PHE A 7 -6.90 9.05 -6.79
CA PHE A 7 -7.83 8.85 -7.92
C PHE A 7 -9.13 8.18 -7.47
N PRO A 8 -10.27 8.89 -7.43
CA PRO A 8 -11.55 8.24 -7.24
C PRO A 8 -11.89 7.39 -8.48
N PRO A 9 -12.36 6.15 -8.32
CA PRO A 9 -12.82 5.33 -9.45
C PRO A 9 -14.08 5.92 -10.08
N HIS A 10 -14.16 5.88 -11.41
CA HIS A 10 -15.32 6.34 -12.18
C HIS A 10 -16.51 5.36 -12.00
N PRO A 11 -17.75 5.83 -11.75
CA PRO A 11 -18.86 5.00 -11.26
C PRO A 11 -19.46 4.02 -12.28
N THR A 12 -18.92 3.91 -13.49
CA THR A 12 -19.46 3.08 -14.57
C THR A 12 -18.46 2.06 -15.14
N ASP A 13 -17.26 1.95 -14.58
CA ASP A 13 -16.29 0.97 -15.05
C ASP A 13 -16.60 -0.42 -14.47
N PRO A 14 -16.72 -1.47 -15.31
CA PRO A 14 -16.84 -2.84 -14.83
C PRO A 14 -15.53 -3.22 -14.12
N ASP A 15 -15.62 -3.51 -12.82
CA ASP A 15 -14.56 -4.03 -11.92
C ASP A 15 -13.17 -4.09 -12.55
N THR A 16 -12.55 -2.91 -12.69
CA THR A 16 -11.14 -2.82 -13.05
C THR A 16 -10.36 -3.29 -11.84
N VAL A 17 -10.11 -4.61 -11.78
CA VAL A 17 -9.03 -5.18 -10.98
C VAL A 17 -7.81 -4.34 -11.31
N VAL A 18 -7.38 -3.47 -10.38
CA VAL A 18 -6.07 -2.86 -10.52
C VAL A 18 -5.12 -4.04 -10.49
N PRO A 19 -4.38 -4.31 -11.57
CA PRO A 19 -3.78 -5.62 -11.78
C PRO A 19 -2.59 -5.93 -10.85
N ASP A 20 -2.37 -5.08 -9.84
CA ASP A 20 -1.16 -4.99 -9.04
C ASP A 20 -1.30 -5.61 -7.63
N GLY A 21 -2.25 -6.52 -7.40
CA GLY A 21 -2.42 -7.18 -6.10
C GLY A 21 -2.86 -6.24 -4.96
N LEU A 22 -3.39 -5.07 -5.31
CA LEU A 22 -4.06 -4.16 -4.39
C LEU A 22 -5.46 -4.71 -4.11
N SER A 23 -5.80 -4.95 -2.84
CA SER A 23 -7.18 -5.35 -2.51
C SER A 23 -8.16 -4.23 -2.91
N THR A 24 -9.41 -4.58 -3.24
CA THR A 24 -10.47 -3.64 -3.69
C THR A 24 -10.70 -2.45 -2.74
N GLY A 25 -10.26 -2.53 -1.48
CA GLY A 25 -10.24 -1.42 -0.52
C GLY A 25 -8.93 -0.61 -0.51
N GLY A 26 -8.18 -0.64 -1.62
CA GLY A 26 -6.86 -0.04 -1.82
C GLY A 26 -5.83 -0.36 -0.73
N THR A 27 -5.97 -1.49 -0.04
CA THR A 27 -5.11 -1.83 1.09
C THR A 27 -4.09 -2.89 0.69
N VAL A 28 -2.81 -2.65 1.02
CA VAL A 28 -1.70 -3.60 0.83
C VAL A 28 -1.06 -3.99 2.16
N ARG A 29 -0.60 -5.26 2.26
CA ARG A 29 0.23 -5.74 3.36
C ARG A 29 1.66 -5.24 3.14
N ALA A 30 2.22 -4.61 4.17
CA ALA A 30 3.54 -4.01 4.11
C ALA A 30 4.33 -4.29 5.40
N PHE A 31 5.65 -4.24 5.29
CA PHE A 31 6.60 -4.15 6.40
C PHE A 31 6.99 -2.68 6.60
N VAL A 32 6.90 -2.19 7.83
CA VAL A 32 7.38 -0.85 8.18
C VAL A 32 8.85 -0.95 8.61
N SER A 33 9.75 -0.33 7.84
CA SER A 33 11.19 -0.31 8.15
C SER A 33 11.60 0.87 9.02
N GLY A 34 10.78 1.92 9.10
CA GLY A 34 11.12 3.09 9.93
C GLY A 34 9.98 4.09 10.09
N TRP A 35 10.14 4.96 11.08
CA TRP A 35 9.25 6.08 11.38
C TRP A 35 10.06 7.34 11.58
N PHE A 36 9.55 8.46 11.08
CA PHE A 36 10.14 9.77 11.37
C PHE A 36 9.09 10.87 11.36
N ARG A 37 9.44 12.01 11.96
CA ARG A 37 8.63 13.22 11.87
C ARG A 37 9.13 14.11 10.74
N ALA A 38 8.20 14.54 9.89
CA ALA A 38 8.48 15.56 8.89
C ALA A 38 8.83 16.89 9.58
N ALA A 39 9.92 17.53 9.12
CA ALA A 39 10.45 18.73 9.76
C ALA A 39 9.55 19.96 9.57
N ASP A 40 8.82 20.02 8.45
CA ASP A 40 7.97 21.15 8.05
C ASP A 40 6.56 21.08 8.65
N THR A 41 5.95 19.90 8.63
CA THR A 41 4.55 19.67 9.01
C THR A 41 4.40 19.03 10.39
N GLY A 42 5.49 18.50 10.96
CA GLY A 42 5.46 17.71 12.20
C GLY A 42 4.72 16.37 12.09
N ALA A 43 4.24 16.03 10.89
CA ALA A 43 3.48 14.83 10.62
C ALA A 43 4.36 13.59 10.78
N TRP A 44 3.76 12.50 11.26
CA TRP A 44 4.43 11.20 11.26
C TRP A 44 4.42 10.63 9.84
N LEU A 45 5.58 10.16 9.41
CA LEU A 45 5.78 9.43 8.16
C LEU A 45 6.36 8.05 8.47
N ALA A 46 5.95 7.07 7.69
CA ALA A 46 6.46 5.70 7.75
C ALA A 46 7.20 5.36 6.47
N VAL A 47 8.30 4.63 6.60
CA VAL A 47 8.97 3.97 5.48
C VAL A 47 8.45 2.55 5.40
N VAL A 48 7.87 2.17 4.25
CA VAL A 48 7.21 0.88 4.07
C VAL A 48 7.74 0.14 2.85
N ASN A 49 7.77 -1.18 2.98
CA ASN A 49 8.14 -2.11 1.92
C ASN A 49 6.99 -3.09 1.72
N TYR A 50 6.57 -3.32 0.49
CA TYR A 50 5.45 -4.21 0.20
C TYR A 50 5.62 -4.90 -1.15
N SER A 51 4.90 -6.02 -1.32
CA SER A 51 4.90 -6.75 -2.58
C SER A 51 3.58 -6.56 -3.29
N ILE A 52 3.66 -6.24 -4.59
CA ILE A 52 2.52 -6.24 -5.51
C ILE A 52 2.63 -7.44 -6.43
N GLY A 53 1.50 -8.08 -6.73
CA GLY A 53 1.42 -9.17 -7.71
C GLY A 53 1.13 -8.59 -9.09
N HIS A 54 1.71 -9.12 -10.16
CA HIS A 54 1.40 -8.67 -11.52
C HIS A 54 0.08 -9.30 -12.03
N ALA A 55 -0.58 -8.61 -12.95
CA ALA A 55 -1.85 -8.99 -13.60
C ALA A 55 -1.86 -10.41 -14.17
N ASP A 56 -0.72 -10.82 -14.70
CA ASP A 56 -0.63 -11.87 -15.72
C ASP A 56 -0.37 -13.26 -15.12
N GLU A 57 -0.79 -13.48 -13.87
CA GLU A 57 -0.73 -14.76 -13.15
C GLU A 57 0.67 -15.41 -13.02
N TRP A 58 1.72 -14.78 -13.54
CA TRP A 58 3.08 -15.26 -13.38
C TRP A 58 3.61 -14.84 -12.01
N LYS A 59 4.20 -15.82 -11.33
CA LYS A 59 4.72 -15.86 -9.94
C LYS A 59 5.72 -14.75 -9.56
N ALA A 60 5.94 -13.75 -10.40
CA ALA A 60 6.78 -12.60 -10.12
C ALA A 60 6.01 -11.59 -9.27
N ARG A 61 6.32 -11.57 -7.97
CA ARG A 61 5.95 -10.46 -7.08
C ARG A 61 6.98 -9.35 -7.26
N VAL A 62 6.54 -8.12 -7.49
CA VAL A 62 7.43 -6.96 -7.48
C VAL A 62 7.52 -6.46 -6.05
N MET A 63 8.75 -6.42 -5.52
CA MET A 63 9.02 -5.84 -4.22
C MET A 63 9.23 -4.33 -4.38
N VAL A 64 8.32 -3.56 -3.79
CA VAL A 64 8.42 -2.11 -3.72
C VAL A 64 9.05 -1.77 -2.37
N VAL A 65 10.17 -1.07 -2.40
CA VAL A 65 10.96 -0.74 -1.21
C VAL A 65 10.97 0.75 -0.92
N ASP A 66 11.26 1.10 0.32
CA ASP A 66 11.51 2.45 0.82
C ASP A 66 10.43 3.48 0.45
N GLN A 67 9.17 3.04 0.40
CA GLN A 67 8.06 3.93 0.10
C GLN A 67 7.73 4.78 1.30
N LEU A 68 7.68 6.09 1.07
CA LEU A 68 7.38 7.06 2.11
C LEU A 68 5.88 7.36 2.13
N VAL A 69 5.24 7.13 3.28
CA VAL A 69 3.79 7.19 3.38
C VAL A 69 3.35 7.94 4.65
N PRO A 70 2.22 8.65 4.62
CA PRO A 70 1.68 9.28 5.82
C PRO A 70 1.38 8.23 6.91
N GLY A 71 1.74 8.54 8.15
CA GLY A 71 1.59 7.60 9.27
C GLY A 71 0.14 7.17 9.51
N HIS A 72 -0.82 8.05 9.25
CA HIS A 72 -2.25 7.73 9.36
C HIS A 72 -2.74 6.74 8.30
N ALA A 73 -1.99 6.55 7.21
CA ALA A 73 -2.31 5.57 6.18
C ALA A 73 -1.84 4.15 6.56
N VAL A 74 -1.05 4.03 7.64
CA VAL A 74 -0.55 2.75 8.16
C VAL A 74 -1.44 2.29 9.31
N THR A 75 -1.91 1.05 9.23
CA THR A 75 -2.72 0.42 10.26
C THR A 75 -2.01 -0.83 10.74
N ARG A 76 -2.06 -1.08 12.06
CA ARG A 76 -1.54 -2.32 12.63
C ARG A 76 -2.26 -3.52 11.99
N ARG A 77 -1.50 -4.56 11.67
CA ARG A 77 -2.06 -5.86 11.29
C ARG A 77 -2.38 -6.65 12.55
N ASP A 78 -3.56 -7.24 12.56
CA ASP A 78 -4.03 -8.12 13.65
C ASP A 78 -4.00 -9.61 13.23
N ASP A 79 -3.41 -9.94 12.08
CA ASP A 79 -3.32 -11.30 11.56
C ASP A 79 -1.88 -11.86 11.62
N SER A 80 -1.73 -13.13 11.99
CA SER A 80 -0.43 -13.81 12.11
C SER A 80 0.16 -14.29 10.77
N ARG A 81 -0.35 -13.80 9.64
CA ARG A 81 0.08 -14.26 8.31
C ARG A 81 1.44 -13.65 7.92
N PRO A 82 2.34 -14.41 7.26
CA PRO A 82 3.54 -13.83 6.68
C PRO A 82 3.20 -12.84 5.54
N LEU A 83 4.18 -12.00 5.17
CA LEU A 83 4.07 -11.03 4.06
C LEU A 83 4.08 -11.72 2.68
#